data_AF-A0A8X7CCI7-F1
#
_entry.id   AF-A0A8X7CCI7-F1
#
_cell.length_a   1.000
_cell.length_b   1.000
_cell.length_c   1.000
_cell.angle_alpha   90.00
_cell.angle_beta   90.00
_cell.angle_gamma   90.00
#
_symmetry.space_group_name_H-M   'P 1'
#
loop_
_entity.id
_entity.type
_entity.pdbx_description
1 polymer ?
#
loop_
_entity_poly.entity_id
_entity_poly.type
_entity_poly.pdbx_seq_one_letter_code
_entity_poly.pdbx_strand_id
1 'polypeptide(L)'
;MDIDILKSKRKSLRAAFTVCCNGISNRIETETLGNNEVNALYKQLQDKFSRLETTQEEISDFLLRSEELKNTYQEDFLKAEEYRDKFCQICSLLEASQEKTVLVPEENISIEKRKFKLPKLELRKFSGEPKDFLAFWS
;
A
#
# COMPACT_ATOMS: atom_id res chain seq x y z
N MET A 1 -16.24 3.29 -30.39
CA MET A 1 -15.12 4.17 -30.05
C MET A 1 -13.96 3.80 -30.97
N ASP A 2 -13.24 4.77 -31.52
CA ASP A 2 -12.11 4.50 -32.43
C ASP A 2 -10.92 3.92 -31.64
N ILE A 3 -10.34 2.83 -32.15
CA ILE A 3 -9.21 2.14 -31.53
C ILE A 3 -7.98 3.05 -31.43
N ASP A 4 -7.79 3.97 -32.38
CA ASP A 4 -6.64 4.87 -32.37
C ASP A 4 -6.76 5.92 -31.26
N ILE A 5 -7.98 6.39 -30.98
CA ILE A 5 -8.28 7.26 -29.84
C ILE A 5 -7.98 6.53 -28.52
N LEU A 6 -8.42 5.28 -28.40
CA LEU A 6 -8.16 4.45 -27.21
C LEU A 6 -6.67 4.21 -27.01
N LYS A 7 -5.93 3.87 -28.07
CA LYS A 7 -4.47 3.67 -28.02
C LYS A 7 -3.74 4.95 -27.64
N SER A 8 -4.17 6.10 -28.15
CA SER A 8 -3.63 7.42 -27.77
C SER A 8 -3.87 7.74 -26.29
N LYS A 9 -5.10 7.54 -25.80
CA LYS A 9 -5.46 7.67 -24.36
C LYS A 9 -4.59 6.76 -23.49
N ARG A 10 -4.46 5.48 -23.86
CA ARG A 10 -3.61 4.51 -23.16
C ARG A 10 -2.15 4.94 -23.11
N LYS A 11 -1.60 5.49 -24.19
CA LYS A 11 -0.22 5.99 -24.22
C LYS A 11 0.01 7.07 -23.16
N SER A 12 -0.89 8.04 -23.05
CA SER A 12 -0.82 9.09 -22.03
C SER A 12 -0.95 8.53 -20.61
N LEU A 13 -1.84 7.56 -20.40
CA LEU A 13 -2.02 6.90 -19.09
C LEU A 13 -0.79 6.08 -18.69
N ARG A 14 -0.19 5.32 -19.62
CA ARG A 14 1.06 4.57 -19.39
C ARG A 14 2.20 5.49 -18.99
N ALA A 15 2.33 6.66 -19.64
CA ALA A 15 3.32 7.66 -19.27
C ALA A 15 3.08 8.19 -17.85
N ALA A 16 1.85 8.60 -17.53
CA ALA A 16 1.50 9.09 -16.21
C ALA A 16 1.70 8.04 -15.10
N PHE A 17 1.34 6.78 -15.36
CA PHE A 17 1.57 5.66 -14.46
C PHE A 17 3.07 5.41 -14.24
N THR A 18 3.87 5.41 -15.32
CA THR A 18 5.32 5.19 -15.24
C THR A 18 6.01 6.28 -14.43
N VAL A 19 5.65 7.55 -14.66
CA VAL A 19 6.16 8.68 -13.88
C VAL A 19 5.81 8.52 -12.40
N CYS A 20 4.59 8.10 -12.09
CA CYS A 20 4.17 7.85 -10.71
C CYS A 20 4.97 6.72 -10.05
N CYS A 21 5.14 5.59 -10.75
CA CYS A 21 5.93 4.47 -10.25
C CYS A 21 7.36 4.90 -9.92
N ASN A 22 8.01 5.58 -10.86
CA ASN A 22 9.38 6.06 -10.68
C ASN A 22 9.47 7.06 -9.52
N GLY A 23 8.48 7.94 -9.37
CA GLY A 23 8.40 8.87 -8.25
C GLY A 23 8.26 8.16 -6.91
N ILE A 24 7.43 7.12 -6.83
CA ILE A 24 7.26 6.29 -5.62
C ILE A 24 8.55 5.54 -5.28
N SER A 25 9.16 4.86 -6.27
CA SER A 25 10.42 4.14 -6.07
C SER A 25 11.51 5.07 -5.54
N ASN A 26 11.68 6.25 -6.16
CA ASN A 26 12.67 7.22 -5.71
C ASN A 26 12.39 7.69 -4.27
N ARG A 27 11.13 7.98 -3.92
CA ARG A 27 10.80 8.38 -2.55
C ARG A 27 11.14 7.28 -1.53
N ILE A 28 10.79 6.03 -1.82
CA ILE A 28 11.11 4.88 -0.94
C ILE A 28 12.63 4.71 -0.78
N GLU A 29 13.42 4.98 -1.82
CA GLU A 29 14.88 4.88 -1.76
C GLU A 29 15.52 6.04 -0.99
N THR A 30 14.96 7.24 -1.05
CA THR A 30 15.57 8.45 -0.47
C THR A 30 15.15 8.75 0.97
N GLU A 31 13.94 8.36 1.37
CA GLU A 31 13.36 8.77 2.65
C GLU A 31 12.50 7.66 3.29
N THR A 32 12.35 7.74 4.62
CA THR A 32 11.40 6.90 5.37
C THR A 32 10.02 7.54 5.29
N LEU A 33 9.08 6.88 4.63
CA LEU A 33 7.73 7.38 4.42
C LEU A 33 6.84 7.14 5.65
N GLY A 34 6.08 8.16 6.04
CA GLY A 34 5.06 8.02 7.08
C GLY A 34 3.83 7.26 6.57
N ASN A 35 3.08 6.62 7.47
CA ASN A 35 1.87 5.84 7.13
C ASN A 35 0.85 6.63 6.27
N ASN A 36 0.66 7.92 6.56
CA ASN A 36 -0.27 8.76 5.80
C ASN A 36 0.23 9.02 4.37
N GLU A 37 1.54 9.16 4.19
CA GLU A 37 2.16 9.38 2.89
C GLU A 37 2.11 8.10 2.04
N VAL A 38 2.44 6.96 2.65
CA VAL A 38 2.27 5.63 2.04
C VAL A 38 0.84 5.48 1.53
N ASN A 39 -0.17 5.71 2.37
CA ASN A 39 -1.57 5.60 1.96
C ASN A 39 -1.94 6.58 0.83
N ALA A 40 -1.42 7.82 0.86
CA ALA A 40 -1.65 8.79 -0.21
C ALA A 40 -1.03 8.34 -1.55
N LEU A 41 0.21 7.85 -1.52
CA LEU A 41 0.91 7.31 -2.69
C LEU A 41 0.20 6.07 -3.24
N TYR A 42 -0.26 5.17 -2.37
CA TYR A 42 -1.06 4.00 -2.77
C TYR A 42 -2.32 4.42 -3.54
N LYS A 43 -3.09 5.36 -3.00
CA LYS A 43 -4.31 5.87 -3.65
C LYS A 43 -4.00 6.52 -5.01
N GLN A 44 -2.91 7.28 -5.11
CA GLN A 44 -2.50 7.88 -6.38
C GLN A 44 -2.08 6.83 -7.41
N LEU A 45 -1.36 5.80 -6.99
CA LEU A 45 -0.97 4.69 -7.85
C LEU A 45 -2.20 3.92 -8.33
N GLN A 46 -3.12 3.62 -7.42
CA GLN A 46 -4.38 2.92 -7.70
C GLN A 46 -5.24 3.70 -8.71
N ASP A 47 -5.47 5.02 -8.51
CA ASP A 47 -6.22 5.84 -9.47
C ASP A 47 -5.65 5.74 -10.89
N LYS A 48 -4.32 5.93 -11.01
CA LYS A 48 -3.65 5.91 -12.30
C LYS A 48 -3.73 4.53 -12.96
N PHE A 49 -3.55 3.47 -12.18
CA PHE A 49 -3.62 2.10 -12.67
C PHE A 49 -5.04 1.71 -13.07
N SER A 50 -6.06 2.00 -12.26
CA SER A 50 -7.45 1.70 -12.59
C SER A 50 -7.89 2.38 -13.89
N ARG A 51 -7.51 3.65 -14.11
CA ARG A 51 -7.81 4.35 -15.38
C ARG A 51 -7.11 3.71 -16.59
N LEU A 52 -5.88 3.24 -16.39
CA LEU A 52 -5.11 2.51 -17.41
C LEU A 52 -5.76 1.16 -17.72
N GLU A 53 -6.15 0.41 -16.69
CA GLU A 53 -6.78 -0.91 -16.80
C GLU A 53 -8.13 -0.84 -17.51
N THR A 54 -9.00 0.10 -17.13
CA THR A 54 -10.28 0.31 -17.85
C THR A 54 -10.05 0.59 -19.34
N THR A 55 -9.07 1.44 -19.66
CA THR A 55 -8.76 1.73 -21.08
C THR A 55 -8.15 0.52 -21.79
N GLN A 56 -7.40 -0.33 -21.08
CA GLN A 56 -6.84 -1.57 -21.60
C GLN A 56 -7.93 -2.63 -21.86
N GLU A 57 -8.93 -2.74 -20.99
CA GLU A 57 -10.10 -3.59 -21.19
C GLU A 57 -10.92 -3.15 -22.41
N GLU A 58 -11.17 -1.84 -22.56
CA GLU A 58 -11.84 -1.27 -23.74
C GLU A 58 -11.12 -1.65 -25.05
N ILE A 59 -9.78 -1.59 -25.06
CA ILE A 59 -8.96 -1.99 -26.22
C ILE A 59 -9.04 -3.51 -26.44
N SER A 60 -8.94 -4.29 -25.38
CA SER A 60 -8.98 -5.76 -25.43
C SER A 60 -10.29 -6.25 -26.04
N ASP A 61 -11.42 -5.71 -25.56
CA ASP A 61 -12.75 -6.00 -26.09
C ASP A 61 -12.89 -5.61 -27.56
N PHE A 62 -12.33 -4.46 -27.96
CA PHE A 62 -12.35 -4.02 -29.35
C PHE A 62 -11.55 -4.98 -30.25
N LEU A 63 -10.34 -5.36 -29.83
CA LEU A 63 -9.47 -6.27 -30.58
C LEU A 63 -10.09 -7.66 -30.73
N LEU A 64 -10.75 -8.17 -29.68
CA LEU A 64 -11.40 -9.50 -29.71
C LEU A 64 -12.65 -9.53 -30.59
N ARG A 65 -13.31 -8.39 -30.81
CA ARG A 65 -14.50 -8.29 -31.68
C ARG A 65 -14.16 -8.24 -33.18
N SER A 66 -12.89 -8.00 -33.53
CA SER A 66 -12.43 -7.89 -34.91
C SER A 66 -11.55 -9.09 -35.28
N GLU A 67 -12.03 -9.94 -36.18
CA GLU A 67 -11.29 -11.14 -36.61
C GLU A 67 -9.93 -10.79 -37.25
N GLU A 68 -9.85 -9.65 -37.94
CA GLU A 68 -8.60 -9.13 -38.55
C GLU A 68 -7.57 -8.69 -37.50
N LEU A 69 -8.02 -8.20 -36.34
CA LEU A 69 -7.16 -7.65 -35.29
C LEU A 69 -6.84 -8.65 -34.18
N LYS A 70 -7.45 -9.84 -34.20
CA LYS A 70 -7.29 -10.88 -33.18
C LYS A 70 -5.83 -11.32 -32.98
N ASN A 71 -5.03 -11.31 -34.04
CA ASN A 71 -3.59 -11.60 -33.95
C ASN A 71 -2.83 -10.51 -33.16
N THR A 72 -3.31 -9.27 -33.16
CA THR A 72 -2.69 -8.17 -32.41
C THR A 72 -3.09 -8.17 -30.93
N TYR A 73 -4.16 -8.89 -30.56
CA TYR A 73 -4.61 -9.00 -29.17
C TYR A 73 -3.54 -9.62 -28.28
N GLN A 74 -2.93 -10.73 -28.69
CA GLN A 74 -1.99 -11.46 -27.84
C GLN A 74 -0.77 -10.61 -27.48
N GLU A 75 -0.19 -9.91 -28.46
CA GLU A 75 0.94 -9.02 -28.22
C GLU A 75 0.56 -7.83 -27.34
N ASP A 76 -0.65 -7.29 -27.53
CA ASP A 76 -1.16 -6.17 -26.75
C ASP A 76 -1.43 -6.57 -25.28
N PHE A 77 -1.97 -7.78 -25.09
CA PHE A 77 -2.22 -8.39 -23.79
C PHE A 77 -0.92 -8.60 -23.01
N LEU A 78 0.11 -9.19 -23.63
CA LEU A 78 1.40 -9.38 -22.97
C LEU A 78 2.03 -8.05 -22.52
N LYS A 79 1.93 -7.02 -23.36
CA LYS A 79 2.37 -5.67 -22.98
C LYS A 79 1.54 -5.06 -21.86
N ALA A 80 0.28 -5.47 -21.68
CA ALA A 80 -0.54 -5.04 -20.55
C ALA A 80 -0.12 -5.72 -19.25
N GLU A 81 0.24 -7.02 -19.30
CA GLU A 81 0.76 -7.76 -18.15
C GLU A 81 1.99 -7.08 -17.54
N GLU A 82 2.91 -6.57 -18.36
CA GLU A 82 4.10 -5.83 -17.87
C GLU A 82 3.73 -4.65 -16.95
N TYR A 83 2.60 -3.97 -17.21
CA TYR A 83 2.13 -2.87 -16.35
C TYR A 83 1.42 -3.38 -15.09
N ARG A 84 0.74 -4.54 -15.16
CA ARG A 84 0.16 -5.23 -14.00
C ARG A 84 1.24 -5.71 -13.04
N ASP A 85 2.27 -6.37 -13.57
CA ASP A 85 3.44 -6.80 -12.80
C ASP A 85 4.13 -5.62 -12.13
N LYS A 86 4.32 -4.51 -12.87
CA LYS A 86 4.90 -3.29 -12.33
C LYS A 86 4.02 -2.68 -11.23
N PHE A 87 2.70 -2.68 -11.38
CA PHE A 87 1.79 -2.21 -10.31
C PHE A 87 1.96 -3.05 -9.05
N CYS A 88 1.91 -4.38 -9.16
CA CYS A 88 2.11 -5.30 -8.05
C CYS A 88 3.47 -5.07 -7.36
N GLN A 89 4.54 -4.94 -8.16
CA GLN A 89 5.88 -4.66 -7.65
C GLN A 89 5.93 -3.39 -6.80
N ILE A 90 5.35 -2.29 -7.30
CA ILE A 90 5.34 -1.01 -6.56
C ILE A 90 4.48 -1.13 -5.31
N CYS A 91 3.33 -1.82 -5.36
CA CYS A 91 2.52 -2.07 -4.17
C CYS A 91 3.30 -2.80 -3.08
N SER A 92 3.99 -3.89 -3.43
CA SER A 92 4.82 -4.63 -2.47
C SER A 92 5.96 -3.80 -1.89
N LEU A 93 6.59 -2.93 -2.68
CA LEU A 93 7.60 -2.00 -2.18
C LEU A 93 7.02 -1.00 -1.18
N LEU A 94 5.82 -0.50 -1.45
CA LEU A 94 5.11 0.44 -0.59
C LEU A 94 4.73 -0.22 0.74
N GLU A 95 4.21 -1.45 0.71
CA GLU A 95 3.88 -2.25 1.90
C GLU A 95 5.13 -2.55 2.74
N ALA A 96 6.22 -2.99 2.11
CA ALA A 96 7.48 -3.25 2.80
C ALA A 96 8.07 -1.98 3.45
N SER A 97 7.84 -0.80 2.84
CA SER A 97 8.25 0.48 3.45
C SER A 97 7.49 0.79 4.74
N GLN A 98 6.24 0.30 4.86
CA GLN A 98 5.39 0.49 6.02
C GLN A 98 5.79 -0.41 7.20
N GLU A 99 6.15 -1.67 6.92
CA GLU A 99 6.60 -2.63 7.93
C GLU A 99 7.89 -2.18 8.63
N LYS A 100 8.81 -1.56 7.89
CA LYS A 100 10.04 -0.97 8.46
C LYS A 100 9.75 0.07 9.54
N THR A 101 8.67 0.83 9.39
CA THR A 101 8.27 1.87 10.35
C THR A 101 7.71 1.27 11.65
N VAL A 102 7.08 0.10 11.59
CA VAL A 102 6.51 -0.59 12.77
C VAL A 102 7.61 -1.27 13.61
N LEU A 103 8.72 -1.67 12.97
CA LEU A 103 9.83 -2.35 13.63
C LEU A 103 10.83 -1.42 14.32
N VAL A 104 10.66 -0.10 14.21
CA VAL A 104 11.36 0.87 15.07
C VAL A 104 10.51 1.00 16.34
N PRO A 105 10.91 0.43 17.50
CA PRO A 105 10.22 0.72 18.73
C PRO A 105 10.29 2.22 18.97
N GLU A 106 9.17 2.81 19.35
CA GLU A 106 9.04 4.20 19.80
C GLU A 106 9.86 4.46 21.07
N GLU A 107 11.18 4.28 21.04
CA GLU A 107 12.09 4.81 22.04
C GLU A 107 12.54 6.20 21.61
N ASN A 108 11.64 7.16 21.69
CA ASN A 108 11.96 8.58 21.96
C ASN A 108 10.66 9.36 22.21
N ILE A 109 9.80 8.84 23.09
CA ILE A 109 8.87 9.72 23.79
C ILE A 109 9.71 10.55 24.75
N SER A 110 10.11 11.75 24.32
CA SER A 110 10.56 12.80 25.25
C SER A 110 9.34 13.26 26.04
N ILE A 111 8.93 12.43 27.01
CA ILE A 111 8.01 12.80 28.07
C ILE A 111 8.77 13.84 28.88
N GLU A 112 8.42 15.13 28.73
CA GLU A 112 8.78 16.13 29.72
C GLU A 112 8.51 15.54 31.10
N LYS A 113 9.57 15.31 31.89
CA LYS A 113 9.54 14.62 33.18
C LYS A 113 8.75 15.42 34.22
N ARG A 114 7.45 15.57 34.05
CA ARG A 114 6.54 15.96 35.12
C ARG A 114 6.52 14.79 36.08
N LYS A 115 7.19 14.95 37.22
CA LYS A 115 7.19 13.98 38.32
C LYS A 115 5.78 13.95 38.92
N PHE A 116 4.88 13.18 38.32
CA PHE A 116 3.64 12.81 38.96
C PHE A 116 3.98 11.88 40.13
N LYS A 117 3.76 12.34 41.36
CA LYS A 117 3.86 11.49 42.55
C LYS A 117 2.68 10.51 42.50
N LEU A 118 2.91 9.32 41.96
CA LEU A 118 1.93 8.25 42.04
C LEU A 118 1.71 7.89 43.52
N PRO A 119 0.46 7.74 43.98
CA PRO A 119 0.19 7.13 45.28
C PRO A 119 0.87 5.76 45.33
N LYS A 120 1.46 5.39 46.47
CA LYS A 120 2.05 4.06 46.63
C LYS A 120 0.94 3.03 46.50
N LEU A 121 0.94 2.30 45.40
CA LEU A 121 0.09 1.14 45.20
C LEU A 121 0.67 0.01 46.06
N GLU A 122 0.09 -0.22 47.23
CA GLU A 122 0.40 -1.40 48.04
C GLU A 122 -0.45 -2.56 47.53
N LEU A 123 0.22 -3.61 47.03
CA LEU A 123 -0.46 -4.85 46.70
C LEU A 123 -1.05 -5.44 47.97
N ARG A 124 -2.32 -5.85 47.90
CA ARG A 124 -2.96 -6.65 48.96
C ARG A 124 -2.10 -7.88 49.18
N LYS A 125 -1.57 -8.04 50.40
CA LYS A 125 -0.75 -9.20 50.75
C LYS A 125 -1.67 -10.36 51.13
N PHE A 126 -1.41 -11.52 50.57
CA PHE A 126 -2.09 -12.74 50.98
C PHE A 126 -1.55 -13.19 52.34
N SER A 127 -2.45 -13.50 53.28
CA SER A 127 -2.12 -13.88 54.66
C SER A 127 -1.45 -15.26 54.77
N GLY A 128 -1.59 -16.10 53.74
CA GLY A 128 -1.14 -17.50 53.75
C GLY A 128 -2.18 -18.45 54.35
N GLU A 129 -3.31 -17.96 54.85
CA GLU A 129 -4.37 -18.82 55.38
C GLU A 129 -5.18 -19.45 54.23
N PRO A 130 -5.35 -20.78 54.21
CA PRO A 130 -6.07 -21.46 53.13
C PRO A 130 -7.52 -20.99 52.93
N LYS A 131 -8.16 -20.49 54.00
CA LYS A 131 -9.52 -19.96 53.96
C LYS A 131 -9.64 -18.66 53.16
N ASP A 132 -8.59 -17.86 53.14
CA ASP A 132 -8.57 -16.57 52.46
C ASP A 132 -8.15 -16.69 51.00
N PHE A 133 -7.69 -17.87 50.56
CA PHE A 133 -7.10 -18.06 49.24
C PHE A 133 -8.10 -17.76 48.12
N LEU A 134 -9.33 -18.30 48.21
CA LEU A 134 -10.35 -18.07 47.18
C LEU A 134 -10.83 -16.62 47.15
N ALA A 135 -11.00 -15.99 48.32
CA ALA A 135 -11.42 -14.59 48.43
C ALA A 135 -10.31 -13.59 48.03
N PHE A 136 -9.05 -14.04 47.98
CA PHE A 136 -7.94 -13.25 47.49
C PHE A 136 -7.91 -13.18 45.96
N TRP A 137 -8.39 -14.24 45.28
CA TRP A 137 -8.36 -14.36 43.81
C TRP A 137 -9.72 -14.15 43.11
N SER A 138 -10.82 -14.02 43.86
CA SER A 138 -12.13 -13.62 43.31
C SER A 138 -12.23 -12.11 43.10
#